data_AF-A0A530R0N3-F1
#
_entry.id   AF-A0A530R0N3-F1
#
_cell.length_a   1.000
_cell.length_b   1.000
_cell.length_c   1.000
_cell.angle_alpha   90.00
_cell.angle_beta   90.00
_cell.angle_gamma   90.00
#
_symmetry.space_group_name_H-M   'P 1'
#
loop_
_entity.id
_entity.type
_entity.pdbx_description
1 polymer ?
#
loop_
_entity_poly.entity_id
_entity_poly.type
_entity_poly.pdbx_seq_one_letter_code
_entity_poly.pdbx_strand_id
1 'polypeptide(L)' 'MIPSSSNGSNGAAVQIESMNKYYGTFHALKDVNLAVARGEKIVVCGPSGSGKSTMIRCINRLEEHNAGRI' A
#
# COMPACT_ATOMS: atom_id res chain seq x y z
N MET A 1 16.63 28.48 22.51
CA MET A 1 17.11 27.44 21.58
C MET A 1 15.89 26.75 21.03
N ILE A 2 15.51 27.08 19.78
CA ILE A 2 14.33 26.54 19.09
C ILE A 2 14.87 25.57 18.03
N PRO A 3 14.26 24.40 17.81
CA PRO A 3 14.10 23.87 16.47
C PRO A 3 12.66 24.12 16.00
N SER A 4 12.57 25.07 15.08
CA SER A 4 11.75 25.11 13.86
C SER A 4 10.34 24.51 13.89
N SER A 5 9.37 25.41 13.71
CA SER A 5 8.00 25.13 13.28
C SER A 5 7.90 24.46 11.90
N SER A 6 6.72 23.89 11.66
CA SER A 6 6.04 23.62 10.38
C SER A 6 6.50 22.46 9.50
N ASN A 7 5.64 21.47 9.34
CA ASN A 7 4.78 21.44 8.15
C ASN A 7 3.50 20.64 8.47
N GLY A 8 2.36 21.10 7.95
CA GLY A 8 1.07 20.44 8.15
C GLY A 8 1.20 18.94 7.86
N SER A 9 0.49 18.12 8.63
CA SER A 9 0.48 16.67 8.43
C SER A 9 -0.08 16.33 7.04
N ASN A 10 0.76 16.44 6.02
CA ASN A 10 0.64 15.72 4.75
C ASN A 10 1.02 14.26 5.03
N GLY A 11 0.37 13.66 6.03
CA GLY A 11 0.47 12.23 6.29
C GLY A 11 0.02 11.50 5.03
N ALA A 12 0.72 10.41 4.71
CA ALA A 12 0.31 9.53 3.62
C ALA A 12 -1.18 9.22 3.74
N ALA A 13 -1.93 9.40 2.65
CA ALA A 13 -3.32 9.00 2.55
C ALA A 13 -3.46 7.48 2.55
N VAL A 14 -2.47 6.78 1.98
CA VAL A 14 -2.35 5.32 2.00
C VAL A 14 -0.91 4.97 2.33
N GLN A 15 -0.70 4.10 3.31
CA GLN A 15 0.63 3.62 3.72
C GLN A 15 0.62 2.11 3.85
N ILE A 16 1.27 1.41 2.93
CA ILE A 16 1.46 -0.04 2.92
C ILE A 16 2.88 -0.35 3.33
N GLU A 17 3.04 -1.25 4.30
CA GLU A 17 4.35 -1.72 4.73
C GLU A 17 4.39 -3.24 4.85
N SER A 18 5.34 -3.82 4.10
CA SER A 18 5.60 -5.25 3.99
C SER A 18 4.34 -6.10 3.81
N MET A 19 3.44 -5.66 2.92
CA MET A 19 2.21 -6.40 2.65
C MET A 19 2.50 -7.69 1.90
N ASN A 20 2.02 -8.80 2.47
CA ASN A 20 2.07 -10.11 1.85
C ASN A 20 0.66 -10.70 1.74
N LYS A 21 0.31 -11.25 0.58
CA LYS A 21 -0.99 -11.89 0.32
C LYS A 21 -0.82 -13.18 -0.44
N TYR A 22 -1.43 -14.23 0.09
CA TYR A 22 -1.45 -15.57 -0.46
C TYR A 22 -2.87 -16.00 -0.82
N TYR A 23 -2.97 -16.77 -1.91
CA TYR A 23 -4.17 -17.53 -2.28
C TYR A 23 -3.75 -19.01 -2.33
N GLY A 24 -4.02 -19.74 -1.24
CA GLY A 24 -3.47 -21.09 -1.07
C GLY A 24 -1.95 -21.06 -1.09
N THR A 25 -1.33 -21.79 -2.02
CA THR A 25 0.14 -21.83 -2.21
C THR A 25 0.67 -20.69 -3.08
N PHE A 26 -0.21 -19.90 -3.71
CA PHE A 26 0.20 -18.82 -4.61
C PHE A 26 0.42 -17.51 -3.86
N HIS A 27 1.65 -17.00 -3.89
CA HIS A 27 2.03 -15.74 -3.25
C HIS A 27 1.84 -14.56 -4.23
N ALA A 28 0.69 -13.88 -4.11
CA ALA A 28 0.22 -12.88 -5.06
C ALA A 28 0.83 -11.48 -4.85
N LEU A 29 1.00 -11.06 -3.59
CA LEU A 29 1.69 -9.82 -3.21
C LEU A 29 2.86 -10.20 -2.32
N LYS A 30 4.07 -9.83 -2.71
CA LYS A 30 5.31 -10.19 -2.00
C LYS A 30 5.99 -8.93 -1.48
N ASP A 31 5.99 -8.75 -0.16
CA ASP A 31 6.65 -7.62 0.52
C ASP A 31 6.39 -6.25 -0.17
N VAL A 32 5.11 -5.96 -0.41
CA VAL A 32 4.71 -4.72 -1.11
C VAL A 32 4.77 -3.55 -0.14
N ASN A 33 5.46 -2.49 -0.54
CA ASN A 33 5.60 -1.23 0.20
C ASN A 33 5.14 -0.08 -0.69
N LEU A 34 4.25 0.78 -0.18
CA LEU A 34 3.68 1.89 -0.94
C LEU A 34 3.30 3.03 -0.01
N ALA A 35 3.72 4.24 -0.33
CA ALA A 35 3.28 5.46 0.34
C ALA A 35 2.63 6.36 -0.70
N VAL A 36 1.40 6.80 -0.46
CA VAL A 36 0.67 7.74 -1.33
C VAL A 36 0.34 8.97 -0.51
N ALA A 37 0.83 10.13 -0.92
CA ALA A 37 0.54 11.39 -0.24
C ALA A 37 -0.91 11.83 -0.45
N ARG A 38 -1.43 12.69 0.44
CA ARG A 38 -2.75 13.30 0.27
C ARG A 38 -2.80 14.12 -1.02
N GLY A 39 -3.82 13.86 -1.86
CA GLY A 39 -4.00 14.52 -3.15
C GLY A 39 -3.14 13.96 -4.28
N GLU A 40 -2.26 12.99 -4.01
CA GLU A 40 -1.47 12.32 -5.01
C GLU A 40 -2.32 11.34 -5.83
N LYS A 41 -2.07 11.27 -7.14
CA LYS A 41 -2.71 10.34 -8.06
C LYS A 41 -1.66 9.41 -8.63
N ILE A 42 -1.79 8.13 -8.33
CA ILE A 42 -0.90 7.09 -8.84
C ILE A 42 -1.66 6.12 -9.74
N VAL A 43 -0.94 5.46 -10.65
CA VAL A 43 -1.46 4.39 -11.48
C VAL A 43 -0.66 3.12 -11.22
N VAL A 44 -1.35 2.00 -11.00
CA VAL A 44 -0.73 0.70 -10.78
C VAL A 44 -0.76 -0.09 -12.09
N CYS A 45 0.42 -0.34 -12.68
CA CYS A 45 0.57 -1.01 -13.98
C CYS A 45 1.34 -2.33 -13.84
N GLY A 46 1.17 -3.24 -14.81
CA GLY A 46 1.88 -4.52 -14.86
C GLY A 46 1.12 -5.63 -15.63
N PRO A 47 1.78 -6.74 -15.98
CA PRO A 47 1.18 -7.85 -16.73
C PRO A 47 -0.05 -8.47 -16.06
N SER A 48 -0.88 -9.19 -16.82
CA SER A 48 -2.00 -9.95 -16.23
C SER A 48 -1.47 -10.94 -15.17
N GLY A 49 -2.18 -11.07 -14.04
CA GLY A 49 -1.77 -11.93 -12.93
C GLY A 49 -0.72 -11.35 -11.97
N SER A 50 -0.18 -10.15 -12.20
CA SER A 50 0.87 -9.55 -11.36
C SER A 50 0.43 -9.07 -9.96
N GLY A 51 -0.83 -9.29 -9.56
CA GLY A 51 -1.32 -8.91 -8.23
C GLY A 51 -1.94 -7.51 -8.09
N LYS A 52 -2.03 -6.71 -9.16
CA LYS A 52 -2.59 -5.33 -9.10
C LYS A 52 -3.98 -5.25 -8.47
N SER A 53 -4.93 -6.04 -8.99
CA SER A 53 -6.30 -6.05 -8.48
C SER A 53 -6.36 -6.58 -7.05
N THR A 54 -5.49 -7.52 -6.68
CA THR A 54 -5.34 -8.00 -5.31
C THR A 54 -4.90 -6.87 -4.39
N MET A 55 -3.88 -6.09 -4.78
CA MET A 55 -3.40 -4.94 -4.01
C MET A 55 -4.51 -3.89 -3.82
N ILE A 56 -5.23 -3.53 -4.88
CA ILE A 56 -6.33 -2.57 -4.82
C ILE A 56 -7.46 -3.08 -3.91
N ARG A 57 -7.78 -4.37 -3.94
CA ARG A 57 -8.76 -4.97 -3.04
C ARG A 57 -8.31 -4.93 -1.58
N CYS A 58 -7.03 -5.16 -1.29
CA CYS A 58 -6.48 -5.02 0.06
C CYS A 58 -6.55 -3.56 0.55
N ILE A 59 -6.21 -2.58 -0.31
CA ILE A 59 -6.37 -1.14 0.01
C ILE A 59 -7.82 -0.78 0.34
N ASN A 60 -8.76 -1.28 -0.46
CA ASN A 60 -10.19 -1.04 -0.24
C ASN A 60 -10.80 -1.91 0.87
N ARG A 61 -10.00 -2.68 1.61
CA ARG A 61 -10.43 -3.61 2.66
C ARG A 61 -11.47 -4.66 2.19
N LEU A 62 -11.48 -4.95 0.90
CA LEU A 62 -12.31 -6.03 0.33
C LEU A 62 -11.68 -7.41 0.54
N GLU A 63 -10.39 -7.44 0.83
CA GLU A 63 -9.58 -8.64 1.02
C GLU A 63 -8.60 -8.40 2.18
N GLU A 64 -8.52 -9.31 3.14
CA GLU A 64 -7.50 -9.24 4.20
C GLU A 64 -6.13 -9.65 3.65
N HIS A 65 -5.09 -8.90 3.99
CA HIS A 65 -3.70 -9.31 3.77
C HIS A 65 -3.27 -10.32 4.84
N ASN A 66 -2.30 -11.17 4.53
CA ASN A 66 -1.83 -12.20 5.47
C ASN A 66 -0.75 -11.67 6.42
N ALA A 67 0.07 -10.72 5.97
CA ALA A 67 1.10 -10.09 6.80
C ALA A 67 1.39 -8.66 6.31
N GLY A 68 1.96 -7.83 7.20
CA GLY A 68 2.20 -6.41 6.95
C GLY A 68 1.10 -5.50 7.51
N ARG A 69 1.15 -4.22 7.14
CA ARG A 69 0.15 -3.20 7.53
C ARG A 69 -0.26 -2.32 6.36
N ILE A 70 -1.48 -1.80 6.44
CA ILE A 70 -2.09 -0.85 5.50
C ILE A 70 -3.00 0.15 6.21
#